data_AF-A0AAD5ENN9-F1
#
_entry.id   AF-A0AAD5ENN9-F1
#
_cell.length_a   1.000
_cell.length_b   1.000
_cell.length_c   1.000
_cell.angle_alpha   90.00
_cell.angle_beta   90.00
_cell.angle_gamma   90.00
#
_symmetry.space_group_name_H-M   'P 1'
#
loop_
_entity.id
_entity.type
_entity.pdbx_description
1 polymer ?
#
loop_
_entity_poly.entity_id
_entity_poly.type
_entity_poly.pdbx_seq_one_letter_code
_entity_poly.pdbx_strand_id
1 'polypeptide(L)'
;MKSIVPLYPDSAEPPKGHQHRTIPGPNDCTVIAHPSVGGVVLGRFTGVELEWLGLPRSSQESYSPIPVDEESVKEEDTLSLRLMQLGARWWPSLKFEAQHSDLSYPYGYHYPPNLHVGYPSTSSSSSISKGNGHPVLLLKTFAGNSPLRLPEYDAPEKPYDWSRLAACGTMEERCAVLRDFGATEWDDMKKCPDIPQSLQEGMAEGERYKALLRKMGDSEYLDKWLMSL
;
A
#
# COMPACT_ATOMS: atom_id res chain seq x y z
N MET A 1 -9.35 15.66 -25.20
CA MET A 1 -9.41 15.65 -23.73
C MET A 1 -7.98 15.61 -23.22
N LYS A 2 -7.55 16.60 -22.43
CA LYS A 2 -6.20 16.61 -21.88
C LYS A 2 -6.11 15.49 -20.85
N SER A 3 -5.13 14.62 -21.01
CA SER A 3 -4.73 13.65 -19.99
C SER A 3 -4.48 14.41 -18.69
N ILE A 4 -5.27 14.11 -17.65
CA ILE A 4 -4.94 14.53 -16.30
C ILE A 4 -3.87 13.53 -15.86
N VAL A 5 -2.63 13.84 -16.23
CA VAL A 5 -1.46 13.24 -15.58
C VAL A 5 -1.60 13.60 -14.10
N PRO A 6 -1.54 12.64 -13.17
CA PRO A 6 -1.40 12.98 -11.76
C PRO A 6 -0.16 13.85 -11.63
N LEU A 7 -0.35 15.10 -11.22
CA LEU A 7 0.75 15.98 -10.85
C LEU A 7 1.49 15.33 -9.67
N TYR A 8 2.54 14.56 -9.94
CA TYR A 8 3.61 14.36 -8.97
C TYR A 8 4.49 15.63 -8.96
N PRO A 9 5.00 16.00 -7.80
CA PRO A 9 5.02 17.37 -7.30
C PRO A 9 5.98 18.25 -8.11
N ASP A 10 5.47 19.39 -8.56
CA ASP A 10 6.35 20.47 -8.93
C ASP A 10 6.76 21.22 -7.64
N SER A 11 8.07 21.26 -7.39
CA SER A 11 8.84 22.45 -6.96
C SER A 11 9.42 22.60 -5.53
N ALA A 12 9.30 21.68 -4.58
CA ALA A 12 10.05 21.79 -3.31
C ALA A 12 10.98 20.60 -3.10
N GLU A 13 12.28 20.78 -3.34
CA GLU A 13 13.27 19.87 -2.78
C GLU A 13 13.11 19.87 -1.25
N PRO A 14 13.14 18.70 -0.59
CA PRO A 14 13.05 18.66 0.85
C PRO A 14 14.18 19.50 1.46
N PRO A 15 13.95 20.18 2.59
CA PRO A 15 15.00 20.90 3.29
C PRO A 15 16.23 20.02 3.49
N LYS A 16 17.43 20.62 3.44
CA LYS A 16 18.67 19.85 3.60
C LYS A 16 18.61 18.98 4.86
N GLY A 17 18.95 17.70 4.71
CA GLY A 17 18.88 16.73 5.80
C GLY A 17 17.48 16.20 6.11
N HIS A 18 16.50 16.44 5.24
CA HIS A 18 15.14 15.90 5.35
C HIS A 18 14.74 15.14 4.09
N GLN A 19 13.68 14.34 4.21
CA GLN A 19 13.03 13.58 3.13
C GLN A 19 11.51 13.73 3.25
N HIS A 20 10.78 13.52 2.16
CA HIS A 20 9.31 13.59 2.17
C HIS A 20 8.73 12.49 3.08
N ARG A 21 7.71 12.83 3.87
CA ARG A 21 7.00 11.91 4.76
C ARG A 21 5.55 11.74 4.36
N THR A 22 4.78 12.82 4.34
CA THR A 22 3.35 12.79 4.03
C THR A 22 3.06 13.84 2.98
N ILE A 23 2.45 13.41 1.88
CA ILE A 23 2.05 14.26 0.77
C ILE A 23 0.52 14.19 0.67
N PRO A 24 -0.20 15.27 1.03
CA PRO A 24 -1.65 15.31 0.95
C PRO A 24 -2.15 15.18 -0.50
N GLY A 25 -3.11 14.28 -0.71
CA GLY A 25 -3.86 14.13 -1.95
C GLY A 25 -5.31 14.60 -1.79
N PRO A 26 -6.12 14.54 -2.87
CA PRO A 26 -7.51 14.98 -2.82
C PRO A 26 -8.42 14.09 -1.95
N ASN A 27 -8.14 12.78 -1.89
CA ASN A 27 -8.96 11.80 -1.16
C ASN A 27 -8.15 10.88 -0.23
N ASP A 28 -6.83 11.04 -0.20
CA ASP A 28 -5.88 10.22 0.54
C ASP A 28 -4.62 11.04 0.87
N CYS A 29 -3.70 10.43 1.60
CA CYS A 29 -2.36 10.95 1.78
C CYS A 29 -1.36 9.87 1.35
N THR A 30 -0.41 10.25 0.51
CA THR A 30 0.75 9.40 0.24
C THR A 30 1.70 9.51 1.42
N VAL A 31 2.06 8.39 2.02
CA VAL A 31 3.05 8.33 3.10
C VAL A 31 4.25 7.52 2.64
N ILE A 32 5.44 8.08 2.87
CA ILE A 32 6.73 7.53 2.48
C ILE A 32 7.54 7.26 3.75
N ALA A 33 8.19 6.10 3.79
CA ALA A 33 9.18 5.77 4.81
C ALA A 33 10.44 5.16 4.19
N HIS A 34 11.54 5.26 4.91
CA HIS A 34 12.89 4.97 4.43
C HIS A 34 13.57 3.93 5.32
N PRO A 35 13.22 2.65 5.15
CA PRO A 35 13.71 1.61 6.05
C PRO A 35 15.23 1.39 5.90
N SER A 36 15.87 0.94 6.96
CA SER A 36 17.29 0.63 7.05
C SER A 36 17.74 -0.47 6.09
N VAL A 37 16.82 -1.35 5.67
CA VAL A 37 17.06 -2.37 4.64
C VAL A 37 17.24 -1.78 3.23
N GLY A 38 17.08 -0.46 3.08
CA GLY A 38 17.20 0.28 1.83
C GLY A 38 15.88 0.35 1.07
N GLY A 39 15.88 1.08 -0.05
CA GLY A 39 14.67 1.37 -0.83
C GLY A 39 13.74 2.36 -0.13
N VAL A 40 12.44 2.28 -0.46
CA VAL A 40 11.39 3.13 0.11
C VAL A 40 10.12 2.32 0.34
N VAL A 41 9.38 2.61 1.39
CA VAL A 41 8.02 2.11 1.60
C VAL A 41 7.04 3.21 1.26
N LEU A 42 6.11 2.94 0.35
CA LEU A 42 5.13 3.91 -0.13
C LEU A 42 3.73 3.31 -0.06
N GLY A 43 2.81 4.06 0.53
CA GLY A 43 1.39 3.71 0.60
C GLY A 43 0.49 4.94 0.50
N ARG A 44 -0.78 4.72 0.15
CA ARG A 44 -1.83 5.74 0.10
C ARG A 44 -2.86 5.42 1.17
N PHE A 45 -3.12 6.40 2.04
CA PHE A 45 -3.88 6.18 3.26
C PHE A 45 -5.00 7.21 3.42
N THR A 46 -6.15 6.74 3.87
CA THR A 46 -7.29 7.58 4.30
C THR A 46 -7.05 8.14 5.70
N GLY A 47 -7.90 9.05 6.15
CA GLY A 47 -7.80 9.64 7.50
C GLY A 47 -7.80 8.61 8.64
N VAL A 48 -8.50 7.49 8.47
CA VAL A 48 -8.58 6.39 9.44
C VAL A 48 -7.23 5.69 9.61
N GLU A 49 -6.56 5.41 8.49
CA GLU A 49 -5.26 4.74 8.50
C GLU A 49 -4.16 5.65 9.06
N LEU A 50 -4.20 6.95 8.71
CA LEU A 50 -3.30 7.95 9.30
C LEU A 50 -3.46 8.04 10.81
N GLU A 51 -4.70 8.06 11.31
CA GLU A 51 -4.96 8.04 12.76
C GLU A 51 -4.42 6.78 13.43
N TRP A 52 -4.62 5.61 12.82
CA TRP A 52 -4.07 4.35 13.33
C TRP A 52 -2.54 4.34 13.38
N LEU A 53 -1.90 4.99 12.39
CA LEU A 53 -0.45 5.20 12.34
C LEU A 53 0.05 6.25 13.34
N GLY A 54 -0.85 7.02 13.97
CA GLY A 54 -0.49 8.17 14.81
C GLY A 54 0.01 9.37 14.00
N LEU A 55 -0.30 9.43 12.71
CA LEU A 55 0.07 10.51 11.81
C LEU A 55 -1.06 11.56 11.72
N PRO A 56 -0.72 12.85 11.57
CA PRO A 56 -1.71 13.91 11.49
C PRO A 56 -2.51 13.84 10.18
N ARG A 57 -3.84 13.96 10.27
CA ARG A 57 -4.77 13.84 9.13
C ARG A 57 -4.81 15.07 8.21
N SER A 58 -4.48 16.25 8.75
CA SER A 58 -4.67 17.54 8.08
C SER A 58 -3.38 18.33 7.93
N SER A 59 -2.22 17.68 8.08
CA SER A 59 -0.96 18.37 7.93
C SER A 59 -0.75 18.77 6.48
N GLN A 60 -0.19 19.96 6.29
CA GLN A 60 0.50 20.28 5.04
C GLN A 60 1.57 19.23 4.76
N GLU A 61 2.05 19.16 3.52
CA GLU A 61 3.18 18.31 3.15
C GLU A 61 4.26 18.34 4.25
N SER A 62 4.59 17.15 4.74
CA SER A 62 5.49 16.98 5.87
C SER A 62 6.78 16.32 5.43
N TYR A 63 7.86 16.70 6.12
CA TYR A 63 9.19 16.15 5.94
C TYR A 63 9.63 15.48 7.23
N SER A 64 10.41 14.40 7.12
CA SER A 64 11.11 13.83 8.27
C SER A 64 12.61 14.09 8.15
N PRO A 65 13.31 14.30 9.29
CA PRO A 65 14.76 14.33 9.29
C PRO A 65 15.30 13.00 8.78
N ILE A 66 16.42 13.04 8.08
CA ILE A 66 17.17 11.83 7.73
C ILE A 66 17.68 11.22 9.04
N PRO A 67 17.39 9.94 9.32
CA PRO A 67 17.89 9.28 10.52
C PRO A 67 19.43 9.38 10.61
N VAL A 68 19.94 9.86 11.74
CA VAL A 68 21.38 10.05 11.99
C VAL A 68 21.91 9.18 13.13
N ASP A 69 21.02 8.63 13.95
CA ASP A 69 21.32 7.81 15.11
C ASP A 69 20.51 6.51 15.09
N GLU A 70 20.90 5.54 15.92
CA GLU A 70 20.26 4.23 15.92
C GLU A 70 18.79 4.25 16.33
N GLU A 71 18.35 5.22 17.14
CA GLU A 71 16.97 5.27 17.61
C GLU A 71 16.04 5.79 16.51
N SER A 72 16.42 6.89 15.86
CA SER A 72 15.70 7.41 14.69
C SER A 72 15.62 6.40 13.55
N VAL A 73 16.64 5.54 13.36
CA VAL A 73 16.58 4.44 12.40
C VAL A 73 15.56 3.38 12.81
N LYS A 74 15.48 3.01 14.10
CA LYS A 74 14.49 2.04 14.60
C LYS A 74 13.06 2.57 14.54
N GLU A 75 12.87 3.86 14.81
CA GLU A 75 11.57 4.52 14.65
C GLU A 75 11.12 4.48 13.18
N GLU A 76 12.04 4.78 12.25
CA GLU A 76 11.79 4.73 10.81
C GLU A 76 11.44 3.31 10.32
N ASP A 77 12.16 2.31 10.82
CA ASP A 77 11.93 0.89 10.53
C ASP A 77 10.57 0.43 11.06
N THR A 78 10.23 0.86 12.28
CA THR A 78 8.94 0.55 12.91
C THR A 78 7.80 1.16 12.12
N LEU A 79 7.92 2.43 11.72
CA LEU A 79 6.94 3.08 10.86
C LEU A 79 6.82 2.37 9.52
N SER A 80 7.95 2.06 8.88
CA SER A 80 7.99 1.34 7.60
C SER A 80 7.23 0.01 7.65
N LEU A 81 7.44 -0.78 8.71
CA LEU A 81 6.71 -2.03 8.90
C LEU A 81 5.21 -1.79 9.10
N ARG A 82 4.83 -0.80 9.90
CA ARG A 82 3.41 -0.45 10.13
C ARG A 82 2.71 0.02 8.85
N LEU A 83 3.40 0.76 7.99
CA LEU A 83 2.89 1.14 6.67
C LEU A 83 2.64 -0.11 5.81
N MET A 84 3.61 -1.04 5.75
CA MET A 84 3.44 -2.28 4.98
C MET A 84 2.29 -3.13 5.52
N GLN A 85 2.11 -3.16 6.84
CA GLN A 85 1.01 -3.87 7.49
C GLN A 85 -0.36 -3.29 7.14
N LEU A 86 -0.43 -2.00 6.79
CA LEU A 86 -1.63 -1.37 6.22
C LEU A 86 -1.73 -1.45 4.69
N GLY A 87 -0.83 -2.18 4.02
CA GLY A 87 -0.86 -2.39 2.59
C GLY A 87 0.07 -1.51 1.76
N ALA A 88 0.93 -0.70 2.38
CA ALA A 88 2.02 -0.05 1.65
C ALA A 88 2.99 -1.07 1.05
N ARG A 89 3.71 -0.65 0.01
CA ARG A 89 4.66 -1.52 -0.70
C ARG A 89 6.06 -0.98 -0.61
N TRP A 90 7.01 -1.92 -0.51
CA TRP A 90 8.41 -1.61 -0.70
C TRP A 90 8.75 -1.45 -2.18
N TRP A 91 9.57 -0.44 -2.48
CA TRP A 91 10.09 -0.16 -3.80
C TRP A 91 11.60 0.08 -3.75
N PRO A 92 12.36 -0.25 -4.82
CA PRO A 92 13.80 0.04 -4.88
C PRO A 92 14.10 1.54 -4.80
N SER A 93 13.21 2.38 -5.32
CA SER A 93 13.27 3.84 -5.25
C SER A 93 11.93 4.44 -5.68
N LEU A 94 11.65 5.69 -5.29
CA LEU A 94 10.48 6.43 -5.79
C LEU A 94 10.48 6.56 -7.31
N LYS A 95 11.65 6.73 -7.93
CA LYS A 95 11.79 6.78 -9.39
C LYS A 95 11.35 5.49 -10.06
N PHE A 96 11.65 4.34 -9.45
CA PHE A 96 11.27 3.04 -10.00
C PHE A 96 9.75 2.84 -9.93
N GLU A 97 9.11 3.24 -8.83
CA GLU A 97 7.65 3.21 -8.67
C GLU A 97 6.96 4.11 -9.71
N ALA A 98 7.41 5.36 -9.84
CA ALA A 98 6.83 6.32 -10.79
C ALA A 98 6.93 5.86 -12.26
N GLN A 99 8.00 5.15 -12.61
CA GLN A 99 8.18 4.56 -13.95
C GLN A 99 7.18 3.46 -14.26
N HIS A 100 6.65 2.78 -13.25
CA HIS A 100 5.77 1.62 -13.41
C HIS A 100 4.38 1.85 -12.81
N SER A 101 3.91 3.10 -12.74
CA SER A 101 2.61 3.39 -12.13
C SER A 101 1.49 2.51 -12.70
N ASP A 102 0.58 2.07 -11.84
CA ASP A 102 -0.55 1.19 -12.14
C ASP A 102 -1.50 1.72 -13.24
N LEU A 103 -1.40 3.00 -13.57
CA LEU A 103 -2.16 3.67 -14.63
C LEU A 103 -1.48 3.65 -16.01
N SER A 104 -0.20 3.29 -16.08
CA SER A 104 0.61 3.50 -17.29
C SER A 104 0.59 2.32 -18.26
N TYR A 105 0.36 1.11 -17.76
CA TYR A 105 0.48 -0.11 -18.56
C TYR A 105 -0.47 -1.20 -18.02
N PRO A 106 -1.01 -2.08 -18.87
CA PRO A 106 -1.63 -3.30 -18.39
C PRO A 106 -0.54 -4.15 -17.74
N TYR A 107 -0.31 -3.99 -16.44
CA TYR A 107 0.69 -4.83 -15.77
C TYR A 107 0.12 -6.19 -15.37
N GLY A 108 -1.21 -6.30 -15.23
CA GLY A 108 -1.86 -7.53 -14.75
C GLY A 108 -1.20 -8.03 -13.46
N TYR A 109 -0.83 -9.31 -13.43
CA TYR A 109 -0.15 -9.93 -12.28
C TYR A 109 1.28 -9.40 -12.04
N HIS A 110 1.88 -8.65 -12.97
CA HIS A 110 3.24 -8.12 -12.81
C HIS A 110 3.31 -6.98 -11.79
N TYR A 111 2.19 -6.28 -11.58
CA TYR A 111 2.11 -5.21 -10.60
C TYR A 111 1.49 -5.74 -9.29
N PRO A 112 1.95 -5.26 -8.13
CA PRO A 112 1.37 -5.68 -6.87
C PRO A 112 -0.12 -5.35 -6.78
N PRO A 113 -0.93 -6.23 -6.18
CA PRO A 113 -2.31 -5.93 -5.87
C PRO A 113 -2.39 -4.83 -4.81
N ASN A 114 -3.47 -4.05 -4.87
CA ASN A 114 -3.85 -3.13 -3.81
C ASN A 114 -4.37 -3.93 -2.61
N LEU A 115 -3.86 -3.60 -1.43
CA LEU A 115 -4.29 -4.21 -0.17
C LEU A 115 -5.01 -3.15 0.65
N HIS A 116 -6.28 -3.40 0.99
CA HIS A 116 -7.02 -2.58 1.93
C HIS A 116 -7.17 -3.36 3.23
N VAL A 117 -6.58 -2.82 4.29
CA VAL A 117 -6.49 -3.48 5.58
C VAL A 117 -7.41 -2.80 6.59
N GLY A 118 -8.03 -3.60 7.46
CA GLY A 118 -8.78 -3.12 8.62
C GLY A 118 -8.41 -3.91 9.87
N TYR A 119 -8.24 -3.22 10.99
CA TYR A 119 -7.93 -3.82 12.28
C TYR A 119 -9.11 -3.63 13.24
N PRO A 120 -9.99 -4.63 13.41
CA PRO A 120 -11.14 -4.47 14.29
C PRO A 120 -10.67 -4.34 15.73
N SER A 121 -11.23 -3.37 16.46
CA SER A 121 -11.11 -3.38 17.92
C SER A 121 -11.66 -4.69 18.46
N THR A 122 -10.95 -5.33 19.38
CA THR A 122 -11.28 -6.65 19.98
C THR A 122 -12.54 -6.68 20.84
N SER A 123 -13.44 -5.69 20.70
CA SER A 123 -14.65 -5.54 21.50
C SER A 123 -15.92 -5.48 20.62
N SER A 124 -16.29 -6.61 20.03
CA SER A 124 -17.70 -6.89 19.78
C SER A 124 -17.97 -8.35 20.13
N SER A 125 -18.49 -8.48 21.34
CA SER A 125 -18.89 -9.67 22.07
C SER A 125 -19.57 -10.74 21.20
N SER A 126 -19.26 -11.99 21.54
CA SER A 126 -19.93 -13.25 21.13
C SER A 126 -19.14 -14.14 20.16
N SER A 127 -17.91 -14.50 20.50
CA SER A 127 -17.43 -15.88 20.32
C SER A 127 -16.17 -16.13 21.15
N ILE A 128 -16.14 -17.31 21.75
CA ILE A 128 -15.11 -17.84 22.62
C ILE A 128 -13.88 -18.21 21.77
N SER A 129 -12.74 -17.53 21.97
CA SER A 129 -11.38 -18.06 21.72
C SER A 129 -10.34 -17.07 22.27
N LYS A 130 -9.75 -17.25 23.46
CA LYS A 130 -8.55 -18.07 23.73
C LYS A 130 -7.36 -17.93 22.77
N GLY A 131 -7.22 -16.81 22.06
CA GLY A 131 -5.98 -16.49 21.33
C GLY A 131 -5.55 -15.05 21.56
N ASN A 132 -4.27 -14.81 21.86
CA ASN A 132 -3.65 -13.49 21.85
C ASN A 132 -3.45 -12.96 20.40
N GLY A 133 -4.31 -13.36 19.47
CA GLY A 133 -4.20 -13.00 18.06
C GLY A 133 -4.65 -11.55 17.84
N HIS A 134 -4.03 -10.87 16.88
CA HIS A 134 -4.46 -9.56 16.42
C HIS A 134 -5.31 -9.76 15.17
N PRO A 135 -6.65 -9.72 15.25
CA PRO A 135 -7.49 -9.96 14.08
C PRO A 135 -7.26 -8.90 13.00
N VAL A 136 -7.42 -9.30 11.74
CA VAL A 136 -7.25 -8.41 10.59
C VAL A 136 -8.20 -8.78 9.46
N LEU A 137 -8.73 -7.75 8.78
CA LEU A 137 -9.48 -7.89 7.55
C LEU A 137 -8.61 -7.43 6.39
N LEU A 138 -8.54 -8.25 5.34
CA LEU A 138 -7.78 -7.95 4.14
C LEU A 138 -8.68 -8.03 2.90
N LEU A 139 -8.80 -6.91 2.20
CA LEU A 139 -9.36 -6.86 0.87
C LEU A 139 -8.24 -6.66 -0.16
N LYS A 140 -8.06 -7.66 -1.01
CA LYS A 140 -7.13 -7.62 -2.14
C LYS A 140 -7.90 -7.18 -3.39
N THR A 141 -7.48 -6.09 -4.01
CA THR A 141 -8.05 -5.56 -5.26
C THR A 141 -6.96 -5.37 -6.31
N PHE A 142 -7.35 -5.36 -7.58
CA PHE A 142 -6.49 -5.03 -8.70
C PHE A 142 -7.07 -3.78 -9.36
N ALA A 143 -6.22 -2.87 -9.83
CA ALA A 143 -6.67 -1.58 -10.37
C ALA A 143 -7.76 -1.78 -11.42
N GLY A 144 -8.99 -1.35 -11.09
CA GLY A 144 -10.21 -1.70 -11.82
C GLY A 144 -10.31 -1.09 -13.22
N ASN A 145 -9.44 -0.14 -13.56
CA ASN A 145 -9.51 0.60 -14.83
C ASN A 145 -8.59 0.06 -15.93
N SER A 146 -7.84 -1.04 -15.71
CA SER A 146 -7.14 -1.70 -16.81
C SER A 146 -8.14 -2.53 -17.62
N PRO A 147 -8.41 -2.19 -18.90
CA PRO A 147 -9.31 -2.96 -19.75
C PRO A 147 -8.74 -4.34 -20.13
N LEU A 148 -7.48 -4.60 -19.81
CA LEU A 148 -6.77 -5.83 -20.13
C LEU A 148 -6.65 -6.65 -18.85
N ARG A 149 -7.68 -7.47 -18.60
CA ARG A 149 -7.72 -8.49 -17.55
C ARG A 149 -7.52 -9.86 -18.19
N LEU A 150 -6.66 -10.68 -17.60
CA LEU A 150 -6.59 -12.10 -17.93
C LEU A 150 -7.44 -12.86 -16.90
N PRO A 151 -8.59 -13.45 -17.28
CA PRO A 151 -9.46 -14.15 -16.35
C PRO A 151 -8.79 -15.30 -15.58
N GLU A 152 -7.71 -15.88 -16.13
CA GLU A 152 -6.98 -16.98 -15.51
C GLU A 152 -6.06 -16.54 -14.35
N TYR A 153 -5.70 -15.25 -14.30
CA TYR A 153 -4.77 -14.69 -13.31
C TYR A 153 -5.41 -13.65 -12.37
N ASP A 154 -6.60 -13.15 -12.71
CA ASP A 154 -7.26 -12.12 -11.94
C ASP A 154 -8.26 -12.71 -10.93
N ALA A 155 -8.18 -12.24 -9.69
CA ALA A 155 -9.18 -12.57 -8.68
C ALA A 155 -10.56 -12.03 -9.10
N PRO A 156 -11.66 -12.62 -8.60
CA PRO A 156 -13.00 -12.08 -8.84
C PRO A 156 -13.04 -10.58 -8.53
N GLU A 157 -13.67 -9.82 -9.42
CA GLU A 157 -13.81 -8.39 -9.25
C GLU A 157 -14.54 -8.10 -7.93
N LYS A 158 -13.83 -7.43 -7.02
CA LYS A 158 -14.40 -6.95 -5.77
C LYS A 158 -14.84 -5.50 -5.95
N PRO A 159 -15.86 -5.04 -5.21
CA PRO A 159 -16.28 -3.65 -5.27
C PRO A 159 -15.09 -2.72 -5.03
N TYR A 160 -14.78 -1.89 -6.03
CA TYR A 160 -13.78 -0.84 -5.91
C TYR A 160 -14.49 0.49 -5.65
N ASP A 161 -14.97 0.66 -4.41
CA ASP A 161 -15.61 1.90 -3.96
C ASP A 161 -14.70 2.59 -2.94
N TRP A 162 -13.67 3.24 -3.48
CA TRP A 162 -12.71 4.02 -2.70
C TRP A 162 -13.40 5.14 -1.91
N SER A 163 -14.47 5.73 -2.45
CA SER A 163 -15.21 6.80 -1.78
C SER A 163 -15.82 6.32 -0.47
N ARG A 164 -16.35 5.10 -0.40
CA ARG A 164 -16.84 4.51 0.87
C ARG A 164 -15.70 4.28 1.87
N LEU A 165 -14.54 3.81 1.43
CA LEU A 165 -13.38 3.64 2.32
C LEU A 165 -12.85 4.99 2.84
N ALA A 166 -12.77 6.00 1.97
CA ALA A 166 -12.34 7.35 2.31
C ALA A 166 -13.34 8.08 3.23
N ALA A 167 -14.62 7.75 3.14
CA ALA A 167 -15.68 8.32 3.98
C ALA A 167 -15.76 7.71 5.39
N CYS A 168 -15.06 6.60 5.66
CA CYS A 168 -15.01 6.02 7.00
C CYS A 168 -14.39 7.02 7.99
N GLY A 169 -15.00 7.16 9.16
CA GLY A 169 -14.51 7.98 10.26
C GLY A 169 -13.70 7.21 11.30
N THR A 170 -13.85 5.88 11.33
CA THR A 170 -13.18 4.99 12.31
C THR A 170 -12.66 3.70 11.67
N MET A 171 -11.77 2.99 12.39
CA MET A 171 -11.28 1.69 11.95
C MET A 171 -12.37 0.61 11.97
N GLU A 172 -13.34 0.72 12.88
CA GLU A 172 -14.50 -0.17 12.97
C GLU A 172 -15.42 -0.02 11.75
N GLU A 173 -15.72 1.22 11.37
CA GLU A 173 -16.48 1.51 10.14
C GLU A 173 -15.76 0.99 8.91
N ARG A 174 -14.44 1.20 8.84
CA ARG A 174 -13.61 0.64 7.76
C ARG A 174 -13.70 -0.88 7.72
N CYS A 175 -13.60 -1.56 8.85
CA CYS A 175 -13.76 -3.01 8.92
C CYS A 175 -15.14 -3.46 8.43
N ALA A 176 -16.21 -2.74 8.80
CA ALA A 176 -17.56 -3.03 8.30
C ALA A 176 -17.65 -2.89 6.77
N VAL A 177 -17.11 -1.81 6.20
CA VAL A 177 -17.05 -1.62 4.74
C VAL A 177 -16.23 -2.72 4.05
N LEU A 178 -15.09 -3.11 4.65
CA LEU A 178 -14.27 -4.21 4.11
C LEU A 178 -15.03 -5.54 4.09
N ARG A 179 -15.84 -5.84 5.12
CA ARG A 179 -16.72 -7.03 5.11
C ARG A 179 -17.75 -6.97 3.99
N ASP A 180 -18.39 -5.82 3.80
CA ASP A 180 -19.34 -5.60 2.70
C ASP A 180 -18.69 -5.84 1.33
N PHE A 181 -17.40 -5.55 1.20
CA PHE A 181 -16.62 -5.79 -0.03
C PHE A 181 -16.09 -7.23 -0.16
N GLY A 182 -16.40 -8.11 0.80
CA GLY A 182 -15.90 -9.48 0.80
C GLY A 182 -14.41 -9.59 1.14
N ALA A 183 -13.94 -8.78 2.09
CA ALA A 183 -12.62 -8.95 2.69
C ALA A 183 -12.50 -10.30 3.39
N THR A 184 -11.30 -10.88 3.35
CA THR A 184 -10.99 -12.10 4.12
C THR A 184 -10.65 -11.71 5.54
N GLU A 185 -11.30 -12.35 6.51
CA GLU A 185 -10.99 -12.16 7.94
C GLU A 185 -9.96 -13.20 8.40
N TRP A 186 -8.99 -12.74 9.17
CA TRP A 186 -7.98 -13.58 9.81
C TRP A 186 -8.03 -13.34 11.33
N ASP A 187 -8.10 -14.41 12.11
CA ASP A 187 -8.11 -14.32 13.59
C ASP A 187 -6.78 -13.81 14.17
N ASP A 188 -5.70 -13.90 13.38
CA ASP A 188 -4.37 -13.44 13.76
C ASP A 188 -3.65 -12.95 12.50
N MET A 189 -3.19 -11.70 12.53
CA MET A 189 -2.39 -11.06 11.48
C MET A 189 -1.20 -11.90 11.05
N LYS A 190 -0.58 -12.66 11.97
CA LYS A 190 0.55 -13.54 11.66
C LYS A 190 0.20 -14.69 10.71
N LYS A 191 -1.09 -15.02 10.57
CA LYS A 191 -1.56 -16.05 9.65
C LYS A 191 -1.86 -15.49 8.26
N CYS A 192 -1.97 -14.17 8.12
CA CYS A 192 -2.27 -13.51 6.86
C CYS A 192 -1.02 -13.47 5.96
N PRO A 193 -1.00 -14.17 4.80
CA PRO A 193 0.20 -14.32 3.98
C PRO A 193 0.59 -13.03 3.23
N ASP A 194 -0.36 -12.12 3.01
CA ASP A 194 -0.11 -10.85 2.31
C ASP A 194 0.30 -9.70 3.27
N ILE A 195 0.38 -9.95 4.60
CA ILE A 195 0.80 -8.95 5.58
C ILE A 195 2.17 -9.33 6.16
N PRO A 196 3.24 -8.54 5.89
CA PRO A 196 4.57 -8.89 6.37
C PRO A 196 4.70 -8.73 7.89
N GLN A 197 5.45 -9.65 8.50
CA GLN A 197 5.79 -9.64 9.92
C GLN A 197 7.16 -8.99 10.19
N SER A 198 7.93 -8.71 9.15
CA SER A 198 9.23 -8.04 9.20
C SER A 198 9.50 -7.21 7.95
N LEU A 199 10.46 -6.27 8.03
CA LEU A 199 10.89 -5.49 6.87
C LEU A 199 11.51 -6.37 5.78
N GLN A 200 12.19 -7.45 6.16
CA GLN A 200 12.80 -8.39 5.23
C GLN A 200 11.75 -9.13 4.41
N GLU A 201 10.63 -9.53 5.03
CA GLU A 201 9.50 -10.14 4.31
C GLU A 201 8.87 -9.17 3.32
N GLY A 202 8.59 -7.93 3.73
CA GLY A 202 8.02 -6.92 2.84
C GLY A 202 8.97 -6.52 1.70
N MET A 203 10.26 -6.43 1.96
CA MET A 203 11.28 -6.20 0.93
C MET A 203 11.38 -7.39 -0.04
N ALA A 204 11.34 -8.63 0.45
CA ALA A 204 11.38 -9.82 -0.40
C ALA A 204 10.18 -9.88 -1.36
N GLU A 205 8.98 -9.49 -0.89
CA GLU A 205 7.81 -9.35 -1.75
C GLU A 205 8.01 -8.24 -2.79
N GLY A 206 8.52 -7.08 -2.39
CA GLY A 206 8.80 -5.98 -3.32
C GLY A 206 9.86 -6.32 -4.37
N GLU A 207 10.91 -7.06 -4.01
CA GLU A 207 11.93 -7.56 -4.95
C GLU A 207 11.33 -8.54 -5.97
N ARG A 208 10.36 -9.37 -5.57
CA ARG A 208 9.61 -10.22 -6.50
C ARG A 208 8.88 -9.37 -7.55
N TYR A 209 8.15 -8.34 -7.13
CA TYR A 209 7.43 -7.47 -8.08
C TYR A 209 8.38 -6.63 -8.93
N LYS A 210 9.49 -6.14 -8.38
CA LYS A 210 10.55 -5.48 -9.16
C LYS A 210 11.06 -6.38 -10.28
N ALA A 211 11.30 -7.68 -10.01
CA ALA A 211 11.73 -8.63 -11.04
C ALA A 211 10.65 -8.83 -12.13
N LEU A 212 9.37 -8.87 -11.75
CA LEU A 212 8.25 -8.95 -12.69
C LEU A 212 8.12 -7.69 -13.55
N LEU A 213 8.17 -6.52 -12.93
CA LEU A 213 8.08 -5.23 -13.63
C LEU A 213 9.26 -4.99 -14.57
N ARG A 214 10.47 -5.46 -14.22
CA ARG A 214 11.61 -5.41 -15.14
C ARG A 214 11.38 -6.21 -16.41
N LYS A 215 10.67 -7.34 -16.37
CA LYS A 215 10.30 -8.09 -17.59
C LYS A 215 9.40 -7.27 -18.50
N MET A 216 8.58 -6.40 -17.95
CA MET A 216 7.71 -5.52 -18.73
C MET A 216 8.48 -4.41 -19.46
N GLY A 217 9.75 -4.18 -19.12
CA GLY A 217 10.65 -3.33 -19.90
C GLY A 217 11.36 -4.06 -21.06
N ASP A 218 11.22 -5.38 -21.15
CA ASP A 218 11.74 -6.19 -22.26
C ASP A 218 10.68 -6.24 -23.38
N SER A 219 11.01 -5.71 -24.55
CA SER A 219 10.07 -5.61 -25.67
C SER A 219 9.61 -6.97 -26.21
N GLU A 220 10.48 -7.99 -26.21
CA GLU A 220 10.11 -9.32 -26.72
C GLU A 220 9.18 -10.03 -25.75
N TYR A 221 9.47 -9.92 -24.45
CA TYR A 221 8.60 -10.46 -23.41
C TYR A 221 7.22 -9.80 -23.46
N LEU A 222 7.23 -8.47 -23.53
CA LEU A 222 6.03 -7.66 -23.52
C LEU A 222 5.14 -7.94 -24.73
N ASP A 223 5.70 -8.00 -25.94
CA ASP A 223 4.95 -8.33 -27.16
C ASP A 223 4.32 -9.73 -27.05
N LYS A 224 5.10 -10.73 -26.64
CA LYS A 224 4.59 -12.09 -26.44
C LYS A 224 3.47 -12.15 -25.40
N TRP A 225 3.59 -11.39 -24.33
CA TRP A 225 2.58 -11.35 -23.28
C TRP A 225 1.31 -10.65 -23.75
N LEU A 226 1.41 -9.51 -24.46
CA LEU A 226 0.25 -8.83 -25.06
C LEU A 226 -0.47 -9.70 -26.10
N MET A 227 0.25 -10.51 -26.87
CA MET A 227 -0.33 -11.46 -27.82
C MET A 227 -1.01 -12.66 -27.14
N SER A 228 -0.82 -12.84 -25.83
CA SER A 228 -1.49 -13.87 -25.02
C SER A 228 -2.71 -13.35 -24.24
N LEU A 229 -2.98 -12.04 -24.30
CA LEU A 229 -4.19 -11.39 -23.78
C LEU A 229 -5.39 -11.62 -24.70
#